data_AF-A0A8T5T3Q4-F1
#
_entry.id   AF-A0A8T5T3Q4-F1
#
_cell.length_a   1.000
_cell.length_b   1.000
_cell.length_c   1.000
_cell.angle_alpha   90.00
_cell.angle_beta   90.00
_cell.angle_gamma   90.00
#
_symmetry.space_group_name_H-M   'P 1'
#
loop_
_entity.id
_entity.type
_entity.pdbx_description
1 polymer ?
#
loop_
_entity_poly.entity_id
_entity_poly.type
_entity_poly.pdbx_seq_one_letter_code
_entity_poly.pdbx_strand_id
1 'polypeptide(L)' 'MQSYLSEVKDKCQNLLDTLTAKEIEGKNSYWWIGPTLGHRLIYNIRHSQHHMGKINLILKQNGFEASKWVIKVKQEKRS' A
#
# COMPACT_ATOMS: atom_id res chain seq x y z
N MET A 1 6.87 13.54 12.26
CA MET A 1 6.44 12.19 11.85
C MET A 1 5.02 12.20 11.28
N GLN A 2 4.00 12.65 12.02
CA GLN A 2 2.62 12.66 11.51
C GLN A 2 2.40 13.56 10.29
N SER A 3 3.00 14.75 10.27
CA SER A 3 2.96 15.67 9.11
C SER A 3 3.50 15.03 7.83
N TYR A 4 4.66 14.37 7.94
CA TYR A 4 5.27 13.64 6.83
C TYR A 4 4.38 12.49 6.33
N LEU A 5 3.77 11.72 7.24
CA LEU A 5 2.84 10.65 6.86
C LEU A 5 1.59 11.19 6.15
N SER A 6 1.07 12.34 6.58
CA SER A 6 -0.02 13.02 5.89
C SER A 6 0.38 13.45 4.48
N GLU A 7 1.54 14.10 4.34
CA GLU A 7 2.04 14.54 3.03
C GLU A 7 2.24 13.37 2.06
N VAL A 8 2.83 12.27 2.54
CA VAL A 8 3.02 11.06 1.72
C VAL A 8 1.70 10.42 1.33
N LYS A 9 0.72 10.41 2.26
CA LYS A 9 -0.64 9.93 1.97
C LYS A 9 -1.29 10.78 0.88
N ASP A 10 -1.21 12.10 0.98
CA ASP A 10 -1.83 13.01 0.01
C ASP A 10 -1.19 12.88 -1.38
N LYS A 11 0.14 12.74 -1.45
CA LYS A 11 0.84 12.46 -2.71
C LYS A 11 0.41 11.13 -3.33
N CYS A 12 0.26 10.08 -2.50
CA CYS A 12 -0.19 8.77 -2.96
C CYS A 12 -1.63 8.83 -3.48
N GLN A 13 -2.52 9.50 -2.75
CA GLN A 13 -3.92 9.66 -3.14
C GLN A 13 -4.03 10.41 -4.46
N ASN A 14 -3.35 11.56 -4.59
CA ASN A 14 -3.35 12.34 -5.83
C ASN A 14 -2.81 11.54 -7.02
N LEU A 15 -1.77 10.72 -6.81
CA LEU A 15 -1.27 9.83 -7.86
C LEU A 15 -2.34 8.81 -8.27
N LEU A 16 -3.00 8.14 -7.32
CA LEU A 16 -4.02 7.14 -7.62
C LEU A 16 -5.26 7.74 -8.29
N ASP A 17 -5.66 8.95 -7.91
CA ASP A 17 -6.83 9.64 -8.46
C ASP A 17 -6.61 10.13 -9.90
N THR A 18 -5.35 10.36 -10.28
CA THR A 18 -4.98 10.87 -11.62
C THR A 18 -4.53 9.77 -12.57
N LEU A 19 -4.28 8.56 -12.08
CA LEU A 19 -3.74 7.46 -12.88
C LEU A 19 -4.76 6.92 -13.89
N THR A 20 -4.36 6.90 -15.15
CA THR A 20 -5.09 6.26 -16.24
C THR A 20 -4.60 4.82 -16.47
N ALA A 21 -5.43 3.99 -17.11
CA ALA A 21 -5.04 2.63 -17.50
C ALA A 21 -3.77 2.59 -18.36
N LYS A 22 -3.62 3.56 -19.28
CA LYS A 22 -2.44 3.69 -20.13
C LYS A 22 -1.16 3.96 -19.32
N GLU A 23 -1.24 4.77 -18.27
CA GLU A 23 -0.09 5.08 -17.42
C GLU A 23 0.30 3.89 -16.55
N ILE A 24 -0.66 3.08 -16.10
CA ILE A 24 -0.41 1.83 -15.37
C ILE A 24 0.42 0.84 -16.21
N GLU A 25 0.19 0.81 -17.52
CA GLU A 25 0.96 0.01 -18.48
C GLU A 25 2.31 0.65 -18.87
N GLY A 26 2.54 1.91 -18.47
CA GLY A 26 3.77 2.64 -18.72
C GLY A 26 5.01 1.96 -18.15
N LYS A 27 6.18 2.24 -18.74
CA LYS A 27 7.45 1.60 -18.35
C LYS A 27 7.82 1.91 -16.90
N ASN A 28 8.28 0.89 -16.19
CA ASN A 28 8.92 1.03 -14.90
C ASN A 28 10.45 1.03 -15.03
N SER A 29 11.11 2.02 -14.42
CA SER A 29 12.57 2.13 -14.43
C SER A 29 13.28 1.11 -13.53
N TYR A 30 12.55 0.44 -12.64
CA TYR A 30 13.10 -0.53 -11.69
C TYR A 30 12.89 -1.97 -12.16
N TRP A 31 13.90 -2.52 -12.85
CA TRP A 31 13.82 -3.83 -13.49
C TRP A 31 13.46 -5.00 -12.55
N TRP A 32 13.87 -4.95 -11.28
CA TRP A 32 13.61 -6.01 -10.30
C TRP A 32 12.17 -6.03 -9.75
N ILE A 33 11.36 -5.02 -10.08
CA ILE A 33 9.99 -4.89 -9.59
C ILE A 33 8.96 -5.36 -10.63
N GLY A 34 9.38 -5.49 -11.89
CA GLY A 34 8.54 -5.82 -13.03
C GLY A 34 8.48 -4.69 -14.07
N PRO A 35 7.89 -4.96 -15.25
CA PRO A 35 8.07 -4.11 -16.42
C PRO A 35 7.27 -2.81 -16.41
N THR A 36 6.15 -2.74 -15.69
CA THR A 36 5.22 -1.61 -15.76
C THR A 36 5.05 -0.85 -14.45
N LEU A 37 4.54 0.38 -14.51
CA LEU A 37 4.17 1.17 -13.34
C LEU A 37 3.20 0.40 -12.44
N GLY A 38 2.24 -0.33 -13.01
CA GLY A 38 1.34 -1.22 -12.26
C GLY A 38 2.07 -2.23 -11.39
N HIS A 39 3.14 -2.86 -11.91
CA HIS A 39 3.97 -3.77 -11.12
C HIS A 39 4.62 -3.05 -9.94
N ARG A 40 5.11 -1.83 -10.16
CA ARG A 40 5.68 -0.99 -9.10
C ARG A 40 4.67 -0.65 -8.00
N LEU A 41 3.45 -0.31 -8.38
CA LEU A 41 2.38 0.00 -7.42
C LEU A 41 2.02 -1.25 -6.58
N ILE A 42 1.85 -2.40 -7.22
CA ILE A 42 1.58 -3.67 -6.53
C ILE A 42 2.73 -4.05 -5.59
N TYR A 43 3.98 -3.86 -6.03
CA TYR A 43 5.15 -4.09 -5.18
C TYR A 43 5.14 -3.21 -3.94
N ASN A 44 4.85 -1.91 -4.08
CA ASN A 44 4.77 -0.98 -2.95
C ASN A 44 3.72 -1.43 -1.92
N ILE A 45 2.58 -1.95 -2.38
CA ILE A 45 1.57 -2.54 -1.49
C ILE A 45 2.17 -3.73 -0.74
N ARG A 46 2.72 -4.72 -1.45
CA ARG A 46 3.30 -5.93 -0.83
C ARG A 46 4.45 -5.61 0.13
N HIS A 47 5.29 -4.66 -0.24
CA HIS A 47 6.41 -4.19 0.58
C HIS A 47 5.91 -3.54 1.87
N SER A 48 4.89 -2.68 1.78
CA SER A 48 4.26 -2.08 2.96
C SER A 48 3.63 -3.14 3.87
N GLN A 49 2.94 -4.14 3.30
CA GLN A 49 2.34 -5.24 4.06
C GLN A 49 3.39 -6.04 4.84
N HIS A 50 4.54 -6.34 4.23
CA HIS A 50 5.66 -7.00 4.88
C HIS A 50 6.17 -6.23 6.11
N HIS A 51 6.39 -4.91 5.95
CA HIS A 51 6.85 -4.06 7.05
C HIS A 51 5.79 -3.88 8.14
N MET A 52 4.51 -3.75 7.78
CA MET A 52 3.42 -3.71 8.75
C MET A 52 3.34 -5.00 9.57
N GLY A 53 3.57 -6.16 8.95
CA GLY A 53 3.67 -7.44 9.65
C GLY A 53 4.77 -7.43 10.72
N LYS A 54 5.96 -6.93 10.37
CA LYS A 54 7.08 -6.79 11.33
C LYS A 54 6.76 -5.84 12.47
N ILE A 55 6.17 -4.68 12.18
CA ILE A 55 5.79 -3.70 13.22
C ILE A 55 4.75 -4.30 14.16
N ASN A 56 3.73 -4.96 13.62
CA ASN A 56 2.71 -5.62 14.43
C ASN A 56 3.28 -6.72 15.33
N LEU A 57 4.28 -7.48 14.86
CA LEU A 57 4.98 -8.46 15.68
C LEU A 57 5.68 -7.77 16.86
N ILE A 58 6.43 -6.70 16.60
CA ILE A 58 7.14 -5.93 17.64
C ILE A 58 6.15 -5.35 18.65
N LEU A 59 5.04 -4.76 18.20
CA LEU A 59 4.02 -4.21 19.09
C LEU A 59 3.44 -5.29 20.02
N LYS A 60 3.10 -6.46 19.48
CA LYS A 60 2.61 -7.59 20.29
C LYS A 60 3.63 -8.10 21.29
N GLN A 61 4.90 -8.20 20.90
CA GLN A 61 5.98 -8.61 21.81
C GLN A 61 6.15 -7.63 22.98
N ASN A 62 5.76 -6.37 22.81
CA ASN A 62 5.81 -5.34 23.85
C ASN A 62 4.45 -5.14 24.56
N GLY A 63 3.50 -6.06 24.41
CA GLY A 63 2.21 -6.01 25.10
C GLY A 63 1.19 -5.02 24.52
N PHE A 64 1.44 -4.45 23.33
CA PHE A 64 0.51 -3.55 22.66
C PHE A 64 -0.41 -4.31 21.69
N GLU A 65 -1.64 -3.83 21.56
CA GLU A 65 -2.53 -4.32 20.52
C GLU A 65 -2.06 -3.88 19.13
N ALA A 66 -1.88 -4.85 18.24
CA ALA A 66 -1.53 -4.60 16.85
C ALA A 66 -2.73 -4.07 16.06
N SER A 67 -2.49 -3.10 15.17
CA SER A 67 -3.53 -2.56 14.30
C SER A 67 -4.02 -3.57 13.27
N LYS A 68 -5.35 -3.61 13.06
CA LYS A 68 -6.00 -4.38 11.99
C LYS A 68 -5.76 -3.67 10.66
N TRP A 69 -4.85 -4.19 9.84
CA TRP A 69 -4.49 -3.60 8.55
C TRP A 69 -5.08 -4.33 7.34
N VAL A 70 -5.62 -5.54 7.54
CA VAL A 70 -6.38 -6.24 6.50
C VAL A 70 -7.76 -5.59 6.43
N ILE A 71 -8.00 -4.83 5.37
CA ILE A 71 -9.33 -4.31 5.05
C ILE A 71 -10.24 -5.51 4.80
N LYS A 72 -11.21 -5.72 5.68
CA LYS A 72 -12.31 -6.65 5.40
C LYS A 72 -13.21 -5.96 4.39
N VAL A 73 -13.27 -6.49 3.18
CA VAL A 73 -14.30 -6.09 2.21
C VAL A 73 -15.66 -6.36 2.86
N LYS A 74 -16.50 -5.33 2.99
CA LYS A 74 -17.90 -5.49 3.42
C LYS A 74 -18.55 -6.46 2.43
N GLN A 75 -18.93 -7.64 2.90
CA GLN A 75 -19.72 -8.57 2.10
C GLN A 75 -21.08 -7.91 1.86
N GLU A 76 -21.29 -7.41 0.65
CA GLU A 76 -22.60 -6.91 0.23
C GLU A 76 -23.50 -8.13 0.07
N LYS A 77 -24.52 -8.27 0.93
CA LYS A 77 -25.52 -9.33 0.78
C LYS A 77 -26.24 -9.08 -0.54
N ARG A 78 -25.94 -9.87 -1.57
CA ARG A 78 -26.85 -10.04 -2.71
C ARG A 78 -28.18 -10.55 -2.15
N SER A 79 -29.17 -9.66 -2.13
CA SER A 79 -30.57 -9.98 -1.89
C SER A 79 -31.19 -10.48 -3.18
#